data_AF-A0A975A3T4-F1
#
_entry.id   AF-A0A975A3T4-F1
#
_cell.length_a   1.000
_cell.length_b   1.000
_cell.length_c   1.000
_cell.angle_alpha   90.00
_cell.angle_beta   90.00
_cell.angle_gamma   90.00
#
_symmetry.space_group_name_H-M   'P 1'
#
loop_
_entity.id
_entity.type
_entity.pdbx_description
1 polymer ?
#
loop_
_entity_poly.entity_id
_entity_poly.type
_entity_poly.pdbx_seq_one_letter_code
_entity_poly.pdbx_strand_id
1 'polypeptide(L)'
;MYIICGDEEYFINQEINKIIKDNKEKKLENFYCEENDLTNLLTLIDSTPLFQEKKLLIIYDLPFLEKTIAKKDLKIAQFIIEAIKKNTADIFIFVNSKLPSKDKIPANIFTDFCLSNTTNQTIFLTTKKLENKNLYDAIESITKKNGGQIEYSAIIELTLKLSNNLTIIENEIIKLLSNSKKITKEMIIENVEEVLVKDAFGFVNSFETNDFYLIWKQYKRKLNEGVEITNLIGQISQSFILANQIYSFLTVDKDLKNFASEYKVNQYRAKKIQNLIYKLGIKKIQSMIIRLANLDKEIKDGLIDAQLGFEKFLINFFI
;
A
#
# COMPACT_ATOMS: atom_id res chain seq x y z
N MET A 1 -0.47 -27.29 0.01
CA MET A 1 -0.96 -26.02 -0.55
C MET A 1 -1.14 -25.04 0.60
N TYR A 2 -0.90 -23.76 0.40
CA TYR A 2 -1.03 -22.75 1.46
C TYR A 2 -1.95 -21.64 0.98
N ILE A 3 -2.79 -21.13 1.87
CA ILE A 3 -3.57 -19.92 1.62
C ILE A 3 -3.23 -18.94 2.74
N ILE A 4 -2.63 -17.83 2.35
CA ILE A 4 -2.17 -16.77 3.24
C ILE A 4 -3.04 -15.54 2.98
N CYS A 5 -3.74 -15.11 4.02
CA CYS A 5 -4.64 -13.96 4.00
C CYS A 5 -4.26 -12.99 5.11
N GLY A 6 -4.56 -11.71 4.91
CA GLY A 6 -4.47 -10.71 5.95
C GLY A 6 -4.06 -9.34 5.43
N ASP A 7 -4.14 -8.37 6.33
CA ASP A 7 -4.02 -6.95 5.98
C ASP A 7 -2.59 -6.41 6.17
N GLU A 8 -1.69 -7.21 6.74
CA GLU A 8 -0.35 -6.77 7.16
C GLU A 8 0.73 -7.53 6.40
N GLU A 9 1.34 -6.86 5.41
CA GLU A 9 2.31 -7.44 4.48
C GLU A 9 3.51 -8.08 5.18
N TYR A 10 3.98 -7.47 6.28
CA TYR A 10 5.09 -7.98 7.07
C TYR A 10 4.87 -9.42 7.52
N PHE A 11 3.70 -9.72 8.11
CA PHE A 11 3.41 -11.05 8.61
C PHE A 11 3.19 -12.05 7.46
N ILE A 12 2.58 -11.61 6.36
CA ILE A 12 2.44 -12.41 5.14
C ILE A 12 3.83 -12.86 4.68
N ASN A 13 4.76 -11.93 4.56
CA ASN A 13 6.14 -12.19 4.15
C ASN A 13 6.87 -13.10 5.15
N GLN A 14 6.63 -12.97 6.45
CA GLN A 14 7.19 -13.88 7.45
C GLN A 14 6.71 -15.33 7.26
N GLU A 15 5.42 -15.55 7.01
CA GLU A 15 4.88 -16.88 6.76
C GLU A 15 5.39 -17.47 5.44
N ILE A 16 5.45 -16.67 4.38
CA ILE A 16 6.05 -17.08 3.10
C ILE A 16 7.50 -17.51 3.30
N ASN A 17 8.30 -16.71 4.02
CA ASN A 17 9.71 -17.00 4.27
C ASN A 17 9.91 -18.27 5.10
N LYS A 18 9.01 -18.59 6.04
CA LYS A 18 9.04 -19.88 6.75
C LYS A 18 8.85 -21.03 5.78
N ILE A 19 7.83 -20.96 4.91
CA ILE A 19 7.55 -22.00 3.92
C ILE A 19 8.71 -22.15 2.92
N ILE A 20 9.30 -21.05 2.45
CA ILE A 20 10.49 -21.07 1.58
C ILE A 20 11.66 -21.77 2.29
N LYS A 21 11.90 -21.45 3.56
CA LYS A 21 13.01 -22.03 4.35
C LYS A 21 12.83 -23.54 4.57
N ASP A 22 11.60 -24.01 4.66
CA ASP A 22 11.27 -25.43 4.82
C ASP A 22 11.30 -26.20 3.49
N ASN A 23 11.36 -25.51 2.34
CA ASN A 23 11.32 -26.08 0.99
C ASN A 23 12.44 -25.53 0.07
N LYS A 24 13.66 -25.40 0.61
CA LYS A 24 14.82 -24.77 -0.07
C LYS A 24 15.25 -25.47 -1.36
N GLU A 25 14.92 -26.75 -1.50
CA GLU A 25 15.24 -27.57 -2.66
C GLU A 25 14.33 -27.27 -3.87
N LYS A 26 13.24 -26.53 -3.67
CA LYS A 26 12.31 -26.17 -4.74
C LYS A 26 12.66 -24.84 -5.37
N LYS A 27 12.45 -24.76 -6.68
CA LYS A 27 12.62 -23.52 -7.43
C LYS A 27 11.47 -22.56 -7.08
N LEU A 28 11.81 -21.38 -6.57
CA LEU A 28 10.85 -20.33 -6.29
C LEU A 28 10.36 -19.69 -7.59
N GLU A 29 9.04 -19.53 -7.71
CA GLU A 29 8.42 -18.84 -8.84
C GLU A 29 7.24 -18.00 -8.35
N ASN A 30 7.20 -16.72 -8.75
CA ASN A 30 6.16 -15.78 -8.34
C ASN A 30 5.25 -15.46 -9.52
N PHE A 31 3.95 -15.38 -9.27
CA PHE A 31 2.94 -15.05 -10.26
C PHE A 31 1.98 -13.99 -9.71
N TYR A 32 1.85 -12.87 -10.42
CA TYR A 32 0.99 -11.75 -10.04
C TYR A 32 -0.24 -11.70 -10.96
N CYS A 33 -1.42 -12.00 -10.42
CA CYS A 33 -2.67 -12.05 -11.20
C CYS A 33 -3.18 -10.68 -11.66
N GLU A 34 -2.72 -9.57 -11.08
CA GLU A 34 -3.07 -8.23 -11.56
C GLU A 34 -2.34 -7.86 -12.86
N GLU A 35 -1.15 -8.42 -13.06
CA GLU A 35 -0.27 -8.11 -14.20
C GLU A 35 -0.41 -9.13 -15.34
N ASN A 36 -1.00 -10.29 -15.08
CA ASN A 36 -1.04 -11.44 -15.99
C ASN A 36 -2.46 -12.02 -16.10
N ASP A 37 -2.78 -12.60 -17.27
CA ASP A 37 -4.03 -13.33 -17.44
C ASP A 37 -3.99 -14.72 -16.78
N LEU A 38 -5.17 -15.23 -16.40
CA LEU A 38 -5.37 -16.55 -15.80
C LEU A 38 -4.93 -17.70 -16.71
N THR A 39 -4.91 -17.48 -18.02
CA THR A 39 -4.38 -18.44 -19.00
C THR A 39 -2.88 -18.68 -18.81
N ASN A 40 -2.13 -17.64 -18.45
CA ASN A 40 -0.69 -17.76 -18.17
C ASN A 40 -0.46 -18.56 -16.88
N LEU A 41 -1.32 -18.36 -15.88
CA LEU A 41 -1.28 -19.15 -14.65
C LEU A 41 -1.50 -20.64 -14.93
N LEU A 42 -2.51 -20.99 -15.74
CA LEU A 42 -2.76 -22.38 -16.12
C LEU A 42 -1.54 -22.99 -16.81
N THR A 43 -0.98 -22.27 -17.80
CA THR A 43 0.20 -22.71 -18.54
C THR A 43 1.39 -22.92 -17.61
N LEU A 44 1.55 -22.05 -16.61
CA LEU A 44 2.61 -22.15 -15.62
C LEU A 44 2.46 -23.39 -14.73
N ILE A 45 1.25 -23.70 -14.28
CA ILE A 45 0.94 -24.88 -13.47
C ILE A 45 1.14 -26.18 -14.28
N ASP A 46 0.76 -26.18 -15.56
CA ASP A 46 0.91 -27.33 -16.47
C ASP A 46 2.35 -27.50 -16.99
N SER A 47 3.19 -26.47 -16.88
CA SER A 47 4.57 -26.53 -17.36
C SER A 47 5.43 -27.43 -16.46
N THR A 48 5.65 -28.67 -16.91
CA THR A 48 6.60 -29.58 -16.28
C THR A 48 8.03 -29.23 -16.72
N PRO A 49 8.93 -28.81 -15.83
CA PRO A 49 10.31 -28.53 -16.21
C PRO A 49 11.01 -29.82 -16.66
N LEU A 50 11.79 -29.72 -17.74
CA LEU A 50 12.56 -30.82 -18.34
C LEU A 50 13.49 -31.52 -17.34
N PHE A 51 13.91 -30.83 -16.28
CA PHE A 51 14.84 -31.31 -15.25
C PHE A 51 14.16 -31.72 -13.93
N GLN A 52 12.84 -31.87 -13.89
CA GLN A 52 12.06 -32.29 -12.70
C GLN A 52 12.27 -31.41 -11.44
N GLU A 53 12.80 -30.19 -11.58
CA GLU A 53 12.88 -29.26 -10.45
C GLU A 53 11.47 -28.88 -9.98
N LYS A 54 11.10 -29.36 -8.80
CA LYS A 54 9.81 -29.06 -8.18
C LYS A 54 9.75 -27.56 -7.88
N LYS A 55 8.58 -26.96 -8.08
CA LYS A 55 8.37 -25.53 -7.90
C LYS A 55 7.72 -25.23 -6.56
N LEU A 56 8.08 -24.07 -6.02
CA LEU A 56 7.34 -23.38 -5.00
C LEU A 56 6.69 -22.16 -5.68
N LEU A 57 5.44 -22.33 -6.10
CA LEU A 57 4.72 -21.32 -6.89
C LEU A 57 3.88 -20.43 -5.96
N ILE A 58 4.24 -19.15 -5.88
CA ILE A 58 3.54 -18.13 -5.11
C ILE A 58 2.63 -17.33 -6.05
N ILE A 59 1.34 -17.33 -5.77
CA ILE A 59 0.30 -16.74 -6.62
C ILE A 59 -0.37 -15.61 -5.83
N TYR A 60 -0.18 -14.38 -6.30
CA TYR A 60 -0.67 -13.17 -5.66
C TYR A 60 -2.01 -12.71 -6.23
N ASP A 61 -2.94 -12.39 -5.32
CA ASP A 61 -4.24 -11.75 -5.56
C ASP A 61 -5.09 -12.48 -6.61
N LEU A 62 -5.17 -13.81 -6.49
CA LEU A 62 -6.00 -14.63 -7.36
C LEU A 62 -7.49 -14.25 -7.20
N PRO A 63 -8.18 -13.80 -8.28
CA PRO A 63 -9.55 -13.30 -8.21
C PRO A 63 -10.57 -14.28 -7.63
N PHE A 64 -10.33 -15.59 -7.78
CA PHE A 64 -11.22 -16.64 -7.31
C PHE A 64 -11.30 -16.75 -5.78
N LEU A 65 -10.34 -16.15 -5.06
CA LEU A 65 -10.34 -16.09 -3.60
C LEU A 65 -11.07 -14.84 -3.06
N GLU A 66 -11.33 -13.84 -3.90
CA GLU A 66 -11.90 -12.54 -3.47
C GLU A 66 -13.38 -12.38 -3.80
N LYS A 67 -13.81 -12.94 -4.93
CA LYS A 67 -15.14 -12.74 -5.48
C LYS A 67 -15.71 -14.00 -6.09
N THR A 68 -17.02 -14.00 -6.31
CA THR A 68 -17.67 -15.05 -7.09
C THR A 68 -17.09 -15.11 -8.49
N ILE A 69 -16.90 -16.33 -9.00
CA ILE A 69 -16.31 -16.54 -10.33
C ILE A 69 -17.34 -16.13 -11.38
N ALA A 70 -16.95 -15.22 -12.28
CA ALA A 70 -17.82 -14.80 -13.38
C ALA A 70 -18.06 -15.98 -14.34
N LYS A 71 -19.23 -16.02 -15.00
CA LYS A 71 -19.59 -17.11 -15.92
C LYS A 71 -18.53 -17.39 -17.00
N LYS A 72 -17.88 -16.34 -17.50
CA LYS A 72 -16.80 -16.45 -18.49
C LYS A 72 -15.54 -17.15 -17.96
N ASP A 73 -15.29 -17.06 -16.65
CA ASP A 73 -14.06 -17.53 -16.01
C ASP A 73 -14.25 -18.92 -15.35
N LEU A 74 -15.47 -19.49 -15.39
CA LEU A 74 -15.76 -20.81 -14.80
C LEU A 74 -14.93 -21.93 -15.44
N LYS A 75 -14.76 -21.92 -16.77
CA LYS A 75 -13.98 -22.94 -17.48
C LYS A 75 -12.50 -22.89 -17.09
N ILE A 76 -11.90 -21.71 -17.08
CA ILE A 76 -10.49 -21.55 -16.72
C ILE A 76 -10.26 -21.91 -15.24
N ALA A 77 -11.19 -21.57 -14.34
CA ALA A 77 -11.12 -22.00 -12.95
C ALA A 77 -11.14 -23.54 -12.81
N GLN A 78 -12.00 -24.23 -13.57
CA GLN A 78 -12.02 -25.70 -13.59
C GLN A 78 -10.69 -26.29 -14.11
N PHE A 79 -10.12 -25.73 -15.17
CA PHE A 79 -8.84 -26.18 -15.70
C PHE A 79 -7.69 -25.95 -14.72
N ILE A 80 -7.66 -24.82 -14.02
CA ILE A 80 -6.66 -24.56 -12.97
C ILE A 80 -6.81 -25.57 -11.82
N ILE A 81 -8.03 -25.89 -11.39
CA ILE A 81 -8.27 -26.90 -10.35
C ILE A 81 -7.77 -28.29 -10.80
N GLU A 82 -8.09 -28.69 -12.04
CA GLU A 82 -7.62 -29.93 -12.65
C GLU A 82 -6.10 -30.00 -12.71
N ALA A 83 -5.45 -28.92 -13.15
CA ALA A 83 -4.00 -28.82 -13.25
C ALA A 83 -3.33 -28.96 -11.87
N ILE A 84 -3.84 -28.25 -10.85
CA ILE A 84 -3.35 -28.37 -9.47
C ILE A 84 -3.56 -29.79 -8.92
N LYS A 85 -4.68 -30.45 -9.21
CA LYS A 85 -4.93 -31.84 -8.78
C LYS A 85 -3.95 -32.84 -9.40
N LYS A 86 -3.58 -32.63 -10.67
CA LYS A 86 -2.62 -33.48 -11.39
C LYS A 86 -1.18 -33.22 -10.92
N ASN A 87 -0.88 -31.99 -10.51
CA ASN A 87 0.44 -31.58 -10.04
C ASN A 87 0.62 -31.89 -8.54
N THR A 88 1.21 -33.04 -8.24
CA THR A 88 1.50 -33.49 -6.86
C THR A 88 2.90 -33.12 -6.38
N ALA A 89 3.74 -32.56 -7.26
CA ALA A 89 5.15 -32.29 -6.98
C ALA A 89 5.38 -30.86 -6.46
N ASP A 90 4.64 -29.91 -7.01
CA ASP A 90 4.79 -28.49 -6.69
C ASP A 90 4.03 -28.11 -5.42
N ILE A 91 4.48 -27.04 -4.77
CA ILE A 91 3.76 -26.42 -3.67
C ILE A 91 3.19 -25.10 -4.16
N PHE A 92 1.87 -24.98 -4.05
CA PHE A 92 1.14 -23.76 -4.35
C PHE A 92 0.93 -22.95 -3.07
N ILE A 93 1.31 -21.67 -3.10
CA ILE A 93 1.04 -20.67 -2.06
C ILE A 93 0.16 -19.59 -2.68
N PHE A 94 -1.07 -19.46 -2.22
CA PHE A 94 -1.95 -18.38 -2.62
C PHE A 94 -1.88 -17.27 -1.59
N VAL A 95 -1.48 -16.08 -2.02
CA VAL A 95 -1.37 -14.89 -1.19
C VAL A 95 -2.46 -13.94 -1.64
N ASN A 96 -3.34 -13.54 -0.72
CA ASN A 96 -4.35 -12.53 -1.03
C ASN A 96 -4.38 -11.46 0.05
N SER A 97 -3.83 -10.29 -0.31
CA SER A 97 -3.64 -9.15 0.60
C SER A 97 -4.94 -8.38 0.84
N LYS A 98 -5.94 -8.54 -0.04
CA LYS A 98 -7.25 -7.86 0.05
C LYS A 98 -8.26 -8.61 0.90
N LEU A 99 -7.92 -9.83 1.31
CA LEU A 99 -8.79 -10.72 2.06
C LEU A 99 -8.38 -10.72 3.54
N PRO A 100 -9.19 -10.13 4.45
CA PRO A 100 -8.77 -9.94 5.84
C PRO A 100 -8.88 -11.23 6.68
N SER A 101 -9.76 -12.16 6.30
CA SER A 101 -9.97 -13.40 7.04
C SER A 101 -10.60 -14.50 6.19
N LYS A 102 -10.46 -15.74 6.66
CA LYS A 102 -11.05 -16.95 6.05
C LYS A 102 -12.57 -16.84 5.85
N ASP A 103 -13.28 -16.22 6.81
CA ASP A 103 -14.75 -16.16 6.79
C ASP A 103 -15.30 -15.26 5.67
N LYS A 104 -14.46 -14.42 5.07
CA LYS A 104 -14.85 -13.55 3.95
C LYS A 104 -14.57 -14.17 2.58
N ILE A 105 -14.07 -15.41 2.54
CA ILE A 105 -13.83 -16.13 1.28
C ILE A 105 -15.19 -16.50 0.68
N PRO A 106 -15.51 -16.08 -0.55
CA PRO A 106 -16.76 -16.46 -1.19
C PRO A 106 -16.77 -17.96 -1.49
N ALA A 107 -17.90 -18.62 -1.26
CA ALA A 107 -18.10 -19.99 -1.69
C ALA A 107 -18.18 -20.07 -3.23
N ASN A 108 -17.28 -20.84 -3.84
CA ASN A 108 -17.23 -21.11 -5.27
C ASN A 108 -16.41 -22.37 -5.54
N ILE A 109 -16.42 -22.87 -6.77
CA ILE A 109 -15.74 -24.12 -7.14
C ILE A 109 -14.25 -24.19 -6.76
N PHE A 110 -13.55 -23.06 -6.77
CA PHE A 110 -12.12 -22.99 -6.46
C PHE A 110 -11.88 -22.95 -4.95
N THR A 111 -12.64 -22.14 -4.22
CA THR A 111 -12.53 -22.05 -2.76
C THR A 111 -13.03 -23.34 -2.12
N ASP A 112 -14.09 -23.94 -2.66
CA ASP A 112 -14.56 -25.27 -2.29
C ASP A 112 -13.46 -26.30 -2.53
N PHE A 113 -12.79 -26.30 -3.69
CA PHE A 113 -11.65 -27.18 -3.94
C PHE A 113 -10.52 -27.00 -2.91
N CYS A 114 -10.21 -25.77 -2.54
CA CYS A 114 -9.17 -25.46 -1.56
C CYS A 114 -9.54 -25.90 -0.13
N LEU A 115 -10.83 -25.81 0.23
CA LEU A 115 -11.35 -26.02 1.58
C LEU A 115 -11.89 -27.44 1.83
N SER A 116 -12.42 -28.12 0.81
CA SER A 116 -13.12 -29.41 0.93
C SER A 116 -12.22 -30.64 0.93
N ASN A 117 -10.94 -30.51 0.58
CA ASN A 117 -10.06 -31.67 0.44
C ASN A 117 -9.30 -32.00 1.72
N THR A 118 -9.86 -32.94 2.48
CA THR A 118 -9.23 -33.72 3.55
C THR A 118 -7.97 -34.49 3.12
N THR A 119 -7.64 -34.52 1.82
CA THR A 119 -6.45 -35.14 1.22
C THR A 119 -5.34 -34.15 0.88
N ASN A 120 -5.63 -32.86 0.74
CA ASN A 120 -4.64 -31.82 0.50
C ASN A 120 -4.54 -30.95 1.75
N GLN A 121 -3.39 -30.98 2.43
CA GLN A 121 -3.08 -30.15 3.60
C GLN A 121 -3.07 -28.66 3.21
N THR A 122 -4.24 -28.06 3.02
CA THR A 122 -4.36 -26.61 2.81
C THR A 122 -4.20 -25.95 4.17
N ILE A 123 -3.01 -25.39 4.42
CA ILE A 123 -2.73 -24.65 5.65
C ILE A 123 -3.20 -23.21 5.44
N PHE A 124 -4.16 -22.80 6.26
CA PHE A 124 -4.68 -21.44 6.29
C PHE A 124 -3.92 -20.61 7.32
N LEU A 125 -3.34 -19.50 6.87
CA LEU A 125 -2.63 -18.55 7.71
C LEU A 125 -3.33 -17.21 7.58
N THR A 126 -3.85 -16.70 8.70
CA THR A 126 -4.47 -15.37 8.77
C THR A 126 -3.57 -14.45 9.57
N THR A 127 -3.12 -13.37 8.93
CA THR A 127 -2.36 -12.31 9.58
C THR A 127 -3.31 -11.17 9.92
N LYS A 128 -3.32 -10.74 11.18
CA LYS A 128 -4.20 -9.66 11.63
C LYS A 128 -3.49 -8.32 11.52
N LYS A 129 -4.23 -7.29 11.14
CA LYS A 129 -3.80 -5.90 11.24
C LYS A 129 -3.45 -5.58 12.70
N LEU A 130 -2.32 -4.91 12.93
CA LEU A 130 -1.95 -4.47 14.26
C LEU A 130 -2.70 -3.18 14.61
N GLU A 131 -3.30 -3.18 15.79
CA GLU A 131 -3.64 -1.95 16.50
C GLU A 131 -2.37 -1.38 17.16
N ASN A 132 -2.33 -0.07 17.43
CA ASN A 132 -1.14 0.58 18.01
C ASN A 132 -0.60 -0.10 19.28
N LYS A 133 -1.48 -0.68 20.11
CA LYS A 133 -1.07 -1.44 21.30
C LYS A 133 -0.36 -2.75 20.93
N ASN A 134 -0.85 -3.45 19.92
CA ASN A 134 -0.27 -4.70 19.43
C ASN A 134 1.05 -4.46 18.68
N LEU A 135 1.27 -3.25 18.13
CA LEU A 135 2.50 -2.88 17.46
C LEU A 135 3.70 -2.89 18.42
N TYR A 136 3.57 -2.32 19.61
CA TYR A 136 4.65 -2.31 20.60
C TYR A 136 5.03 -3.72 21.05
N ASP A 137 4.04 -4.57 21.28
CA ASP A 137 4.24 -5.98 21.62
C ASP A 137 4.92 -6.75 20.46
N ALA A 138 4.57 -6.42 19.22
CA ALA A 138 5.21 -6.99 18.03
C ALA A 138 6.68 -6.57 17.95
N ILE A 139 7.01 -5.29 18.16
CA ILE A 139 8.39 -4.77 18.18
C ILE A 139 9.23 -5.44 19.26
N GLU A 140 8.66 -5.60 20.46
CA GLU A 140 9.34 -6.30 21.55
C GLU A 140 9.59 -7.78 21.18
N SER A 141 8.59 -8.44 20.60
CA SER A 141 8.70 -9.83 20.14
C SER A 141 9.73 -10.01 19.03
N ILE A 142 9.80 -9.09 18.08
CA ILE A 142 10.82 -9.06 17.01
C ILE A 142 12.22 -8.91 17.61
N THR A 143 12.38 -7.99 18.57
CA THR A 143 13.68 -7.78 19.23
C THR A 143 14.12 -9.03 19.99
N LYS A 144 13.21 -9.65 20.76
CA LYS A 144 13.46 -10.90 21.50
C LYS A 144 13.81 -12.06 20.56
N LYS A 145 13.07 -12.21 19.45
CA LYS A 145 13.33 -13.23 18.41
C LYS A 145 14.73 -13.11 17.80
N ASN A 146 15.23 -11.87 17.67
CA ASN A 146 16.59 -11.58 17.20
C ASN A 146 17.64 -11.58 18.33
N GLY A 147 17.28 -12.06 19.52
CA GLY A 147 18.21 -12.30 20.64
C GLY A 147 18.64 -11.04 21.38
N GLY A 148 17.81 -10.00 21.41
CA GLY A 148 18.06 -8.76 22.16
C GLY A 148 16.90 -8.31 23.04
N GLN A 149 17.07 -7.14 23.64
CA GLN A 149 16.08 -6.44 24.46
C GLN A 149 15.96 -4.98 23.99
N ILE A 150 14.77 -4.39 24.09
CA ILE A 150 14.51 -3.00 23.71
C ILE A 150 13.77 -2.30 24.83
N GLU A 151 14.15 -1.07 25.13
CA GLU A 151 13.48 -0.24 26.13
C GLU A 151 12.16 0.31 25.58
N TYR A 152 11.15 0.45 26.43
CA TYR A 152 9.85 0.99 26.02
C TYR A 152 9.95 2.41 25.41
N SER A 153 10.85 3.24 25.95
CA SER A 153 11.17 4.56 25.40
C SER A 153 11.78 4.50 23.99
N ALA A 154 12.58 3.47 23.71
CA ALA A 154 13.15 3.23 22.39
C ALA A 154 12.09 2.74 21.39
N ILE A 155 11.16 1.89 21.82
CA ILE A 155 10.02 1.46 20.99
C ILE A 155 9.22 2.69 20.53
N ILE A 156 8.88 3.60 21.45
CA ILE A 156 8.14 4.82 21.12
C ILE A 156 8.91 5.64 20.08
N GLU A 157 10.19 5.92 20.32
CA GLU A 157 11.03 6.70 19.40
C GLU A 157 11.11 6.05 18.00
N LEU A 158 11.27 4.73 17.96
CA LEU A 158 11.33 3.96 16.71
C LEU A 158 10.02 4.06 15.93
N THR A 159 8.87 3.93 16.61
CA THR A 159 7.56 4.07 15.97
C THR A 159 7.30 5.48 15.44
N LEU A 160 7.79 6.51 16.13
CA LEU A 160 7.72 7.90 15.68
C LEU A 160 8.56 8.11 14.43
N LYS A 161 9.82 7.65 14.43
CA LYS A 161 10.73 7.82 13.29
C LYS A 161 10.37 6.97 12.06
N LEU A 162 9.81 5.78 12.26
CA LEU A 162 9.59 4.80 11.19
C LEU A 162 8.12 4.64 10.81
N SER A 163 7.24 5.50 11.34
CA SER A 163 5.81 5.57 11.00
C SER A 163 5.09 4.21 11.03
N ASN A 164 5.40 3.41 12.04
CA ASN A 164 4.79 2.09 12.29
C ASN A 164 4.98 1.03 11.18
N ASN A 165 5.92 1.20 10.25
CA ASN A 165 6.20 0.18 9.24
C ASN A 165 7.03 -0.96 9.83
N LEU A 166 6.41 -2.11 10.08
CA LEU A 166 7.07 -3.25 10.74
C LEU A 166 8.26 -3.82 9.97
N THR A 167 8.24 -3.81 8.64
CA THR A 167 9.35 -4.29 7.82
C THR A 167 10.58 -3.42 8.02
N ILE A 168 10.40 -2.10 8.00
CA ILE A 168 11.49 -1.16 8.20
C ILE A 168 11.97 -1.22 9.65
N ILE A 169 11.04 -1.31 10.60
CA ILE A 169 11.32 -1.49 12.03
C ILE A 169 12.15 -2.76 12.28
N GLU A 170 11.78 -3.92 11.72
CA GLU A 170 12.56 -5.15 11.88
C GLU A 170 14.00 -4.98 11.36
N ASN A 171 14.16 -4.35 10.19
CA ASN A 171 15.49 -4.08 9.62
C ASN A 171 16.34 -3.17 10.52
N GLU A 172 15.76 -2.09 11.05
CA GLU A 172 16.48 -1.20 11.99
C GLU A 172 16.81 -1.92 13.31
N ILE A 173 15.90 -2.74 13.84
CA ILE A 173 16.19 -3.59 15.02
C ILE A 173 17.38 -4.50 14.74
N ILE A 174 17.42 -5.19 13.60
CA ILE A 174 18.53 -6.10 13.25
C ILE A 174 19.85 -5.32 13.17
N LYS A 175 19.86 -4.13 12.58
CA LYS A 175 21.06 -3.26 12.53
C LYS A 175 21.51 -2.86 13.93
N LEU A 176 20.59 -2.37 14.76
CA LEU A 176 20.89 -1.95 16.14
C LEU A 176 21.40 -3.12 17.00
N LEU A 177 20.82 -4.31 16.83
CA LEU A 177 21.23 -5.54 17.53
C LEU A 177 22.59 -6.08 17.09
N SER A 178 23.08 -5.65 15.92
CA SER A 178 24.44 -5.94 15.47
C SER A 178 25.48 -5.16 16.30
N ASN A 179 25.09 -4.01 16.86
CA ASN A 179 25.95 -3.16 17.69
C ASN A 179 25.78 -3.43 19.19
N SER A 180 24.55 -3.64 19.67
CA SER A 180 24.27 -3.89 21.10
C SER A 180 23.09 -4.83 21.30
N LYS A 181 23.18 -5.74 22.28
CA LYS A 181 22.05 -6.62 22.66
C LYS A 181 20.92 -5.91 23.40
N LYS A 182 21.13 -4.66 23.83
CA LYS A 182 20.12 -3.82 24.47
C LYS A 182 19.97 -2.52 23.69
N ILE A 183 18.78 -2.30 23.12
CA ILE A 183 18.44 -1.10 22.35
C ILE A 183 17.86 -0.04 23.30
N THR A 184 18.51 1.12 23.39
CA THR A 184 18.04 2.28 24.18
C THR A 184 17.50 3.37 23.28
N LYS A 185 16.82 4.37 23.86
CA LYS A 185 16.26 5.50 23.12
C LYS A 185 17.36 6.31 22.41
N GLU A 186 18.49 6.53 23.07
CA GLU A 186 19.62 7.31 22.56
C GLU A 186 20.20 6.65 21.31
N MET A 187 20.31 5.32 21.30
CA MET A 187 20.72 4.58 20.10
C MET A 187 19.80 4.84 18.90
N ILE A 188 18.48 4.92 19.13
CA ILE A 188 17.52 5.25 18.05
C ILE A 188 17.72 6.68 17.57
N ILE A 189 17.93 7.62 18.49
CA ILE A 189 18.15 9.03 18.15
C ILE A 189 19.37 9.19 17.25
N GLU A 190 20.47 8.52 17.59
CA GLU A 190 21.76 8.65 16.91
C GLU A 190 21.89 7.84 15.63
N ASN A 191 21.27 6.65 15.55
CA ASN A 191 21.56 5.68 14.49
C ASN A 191 20.39 5.44 13.52
N VAL A 192 19.17 5.86 13.88
CA VAL A 192 17.99 5.64 13.03
C VAL A 192 17.58 6.95 12.39
N GLU A 193 17.62 7.02 11.07
CA GLU A 193 17.08 8.16 10.33
C GLU A 193 15.55 8.13 10.34
N GLU A 194 14.94 9.32 10.39
CA GLU A 194 13.49 9.43 10.24
C GLU A 194 13.13 8.98 8.82
N VAL A 195 12.37 7.90 8.73
CA VAL A 195 11.90 7.40 7.44
C VAL A 195 10.80 8.31 6.96
N LEU A 196 11.12 9.03 5.88
CA LEU A 196 10.16 9.76 5.10
C LEU A 196 9.19 8.76 4.48
N VAL A 197 8.07 8.48 5.16
CA VAL A 197 6.97 7.76 4.53
C VAL A 197 6.57 8.56 3.29
N LYS A 198 6.60 7.87 2.14
CA LYS A 198 5.99 8.33 0.89
C LYS A 198 4.49 8.51 1.10
N ASP A 199 4.11 9.60 1.75
CA ASP A 199 2.73 10.03 1.81
C ASP A 199 2.46 10.68 0.45
N ALA A 200 2.00 9.85 -0.49
CA ALA A 200 1.68 10.27 -1.86
C ALA A 200 0.71 11.46 -1.88
N PHE A 201 -0.11 11.64 -0.83
CA PHE A 201 -1.10 12.69 -0.73
C PHE A 201 -0.79 13.76 0.32
N GLY A 202 0.26 13.59 1.12
CA GLY A 202 0.55 14.46 2.27
C GLY A 202 0.81 15.91 1.91
N PHE A 203 1.37 16.13 0.72
CA PHE A 203 1.51 17.48 0.18
C PHE A 203 0.14 18.10 -0.12
N VAL A 204 -0.71 17.42 -0.88
CA VAL A 204 -2.07 17.89 -1.20
C VAL A 204 -2.92 18.08 0.06
N ASN A 205 -2.85 17.13 1.00
CA ASN A 205 -3.61 17.17 2.25
C ASN A 205 -3.18 18.33 3.16
N SER A 206 -1.94 18.81 3.06
CA SER A 206 -1.45 19.94 3.86
C SER A 206 -2.21 21.23 3.57
N PHE A 207 -2.73 21.41 2.36
CA PHE A 207 -3.49 22.60 1.98
C PHE A 207 -4.80 22.75 2.74
N GLU A 208 -5.37 21.66 3.27
CA GLU A 208 -6.56 21.69 4.13
C GLU A 208 -6.31 22.41 5.46
N THR A 209 -5.05 22.54 5.87
CA THR A 209 -4.70 23.22 7.12
C THR A 209 -4.68 24.73 6.97
N ASN A 210 -4.49 25.24 5.74
CA ASN A 210 -4.17 26.64 5.46
C ASN A 210 -3.00 27.17 6.31
N ASP A 211 -2.10 26.28 6.73
CA ASP A 211 -0.89 26.60 7.49
C ASP A 211 0.32 26.57 6.55
N PHE A 212 0.89 27.75 6.29
CA PHE A 212 2.04 27.88 5.40
C PHE A 212 3.25 27.04 5.86
N TYR A 213 3.51 26.99 7.17
CA TYR A 213 4.65 26.23 7.69
C TYR A 213 4.49 24.73 7.37
N LEU A 214 3.29 24.19 7.59
CA LEU A 214 3.02 22.78 7.29
C LEU A 214 3.07 22.51 5.78
N ILE A 215 2.48 23.40 4.97
CA ILE A 215 2.51 23.28 3.51
C ILE A 215 3.95 23.32 3.00
N TRP A 216 4.76 24.25 3.50
CA TRP A 216 6.17 24.41 3.13
C TRP A 216 7.02 23.21 3.56
N LYS A 217 6.80 22.70 4.77
CA LYS A 217 7.46 21.47 5.25
C LYS A 217 7.17 20.29 4.32
N GLN A 218 5.91 20.10 3.94
CA GLN A 218 5.51 19.00 3.05
C GLN A 218 5.99 19.20 1.61
N TYR A 219 6.07 20.45 1.14
CA TYR A 219 6.67 20.82 -0.14
C TYR A 219 8.17 20.45 -0.17
N LYS A 220 8.96 20.90 0.81
CA LYS A 220 10.39 20.57 0.89
C LYS A 220 10.62 19.08 1.05
N ARG A 221 9.74 18.37 1.78
CA ARG A 221 9.75 16.91 1.84
C ARG A 221 9.63 16.28 0.44
N LYS A 222 8.70 16.74 -0.40
CA LYS A 222 8.52 16.22 -1.76
C LYS A 222 9.71 16.50 -2.69
N LEU A 223 10.35 17.65 -2.52
CA LEU A 223 11.60 17.92 -3.24
C LEU A 223 12.71 16.94 -2.85
N ASN A 224 12.87 16.67 -1.54
CA ASN A 224 13.87 15.71 -1.06
C ASN A 224 13.57 14.27 -1.53
N GLU A 225 12.30 13.92 -1.73
CA GLU A 225 11.86 12.65 -2.34
C GLU A 225 12.16 12.56 -3.85
N GLY A 226 12.70 13.63 -4.48
CA GLY A 226 12.97 13.69 -5.91
C GLY A 226 11.72 13.89 -6.76
N VAL A 227 10.63 14.42 -6.20
CA VAL A 227 9.40 14.69 -6.96
C VAL A 227 9.54 15.98 -7.73
N GLU A 228 9.42 15.89 -9.06
CA GLU A 228 9.41 17.03 -9.98
C GLU A 228 8.33 18.08 -9.61
N ILE A 229 8.67 19.37 -9.73
CA ILE A 229 7.76 20.47 -9.43
C ILE A 229 6.51 20.43 -10.31
N THR A 230 6.65 20.07 -11.58
CA THR A 230 5.54 19.93 -12.53
C THR A 230 4.53 18.88 -12.07
N ASN A 231 5.00 17.79 -11.45
CA ASN A 231 4.13 16.78 -10.84
C ASN A 231 3.38 17.34 -9.62
N LEU A 232 4.06 18.15 -8.79
CA LEU A 232 3.42 18.81 -7.66
C LEU A 232 2.34 19.78 -8.12
N ILE A 233 2.61 20.59 -9.16
CA ILE A 233 1.65 21.50 -9.81
C ILE A 233 0.45 20.73 -10.36
N GLY A 234 0.66 19.58 -11.00
CA GLY A 234 -0.43 18.73 -11.49
C GLY A 234 -1.32 18.20 -10.37
N GLN A 235 -0.72 17.68 -9.29
CA GLN A 235 -1.44 17.12 -8.15
C GLN A 235 -2.31 18.16 -7.42
N ILE A 236 -1.75 19.34 -7.14
CA ILE A 236 -2.49 20.44 -6.50
C ILE A 236 -3.59 20.98 -7.42
N SER A 237 -3.29 21.18 -8.71
CA SER A 237 -4.28 21.64 -9.70
C SER A 237 -5.48 20.70 -9.77
N GLN A 238 -5.24 19.38 -9.85
CA GLN A 238 -6.33 18.39 -9.89
C GLN A 238 -7.19 18.45 -8.62
N SER A 239 -6.58 18.74 -7.47
CA SER A 239 -7.28 18.79 -6.18
C SER A 239 -8.12 20.06 -6.05
N PHE A 240 -7.64 21.20 -6.55
CA PHE A 240 -8.42 22.43 -6.61
C PHE A 240 -9.53 22.38 -7.66
N ILE A 241 -9.29 21.76 -8.83
CA ILE A 241 -10.33 21.53 -9.83
C ILE A 241 -11.45 20.66 -9.24
N LEU A 242 -11.08 19.58 -8.54
CA LEU A 242 -12.04 18.71 -7.85
C LEU A 242 -12.80 19.49 -6.76
N ALA A 243 -12.15 20.39 -6.04
CA ALA A 243 -12.79 21.27 -5.08
C ALA A 243 -13.84 22.19 -5.74
N ASN A 244 -13.50 22.75 -6.89
CA ASN A 244 -14.43 23.57 -7.67
C ASN A 244 -15.63 22.76 -8.17
N GLN A 245 -15.40 21.54 -8.67
CA GLN A 245 -16.46 20.61 -9.10
C GLN A 245 -17.40 20.23 -7.95
N ILE A 246 -16.84 19.86 -6.79
CA ILE A 246 -17.63 19.53 -5.59
C ILE A 246 -18.45 20.74 -5.16
N TYR A 247 -17.86 21.94 -5.10
CA TYR A 247 -18.59 23.14 -4.73
C TYR A 247 -19.78 23.39 -5.67
N SER A 248 -19.55 23.40 -6.98
CA SER A 248 -20.62 23.59 -7.98
C SER A 248 -21.72 22.55 -7.85
N PHE A 249 -21.37 21.29 -7.58
CA PHE A 249 -22.35 20.22 -7.39
C PHE A 249 -23.19 20.40 -6.12
N LEU A 250 -22.56 20.80 -5.01
CA LEU A 250 -23.25 21.06 -3.74
C LEU A 250 -24.16 22.29 -3.80
N THR A 251 -23.86 23.27 -4.66
CA THR A 251 -24.73 24.47 -4.83
C THR A 251 -26.09 24.18 -5.51
N VAL A 252 -26.27 23.00 -6.08
CA VAL A 252 -27.53 22.56 -6.73
C VAL A 252 -28.28 21.55 -5.85
N ASP A 253 -28.19 21.70 -4.52
CA ASP A 253 -28.87 20.89 -3.49
C ASP A 253 -28.63 19.37 -3.55
N LYS A 254 -27.49 18.94 -4.10
CA LYS A 254 -27.06 17.55 -4.04
C LYS A 254 -26.10 17.33 -2.87
N ASP A 255 -26.14 16.14 -2.25
CA ASP A 255 -25.24 15.79 -1.17
C ASP A 255 -23.86 15.29 -1.66
N LEU A 256 -22.87 15.29 -0.78
CA LEU A 256 -21.51 14.85 -1.09
C LEU A 256 -21.45 13.35 -1.43
N LYS A 257 -22.37 12.54 -0.88
CA LYS A 257 -22.42 11.09 -1.14
C LYS A 257 -22.84 10.82 -2.59
N ASN A 258 -23.81 11.56 -3.10
CA ASN A 258 -24.25 11.51 -4.49
C ASN A 258 -23.11 11.94 -5.42
N PHE A 259 -22.34 12.99 -5.07
CA PHE A 259 -21.15 13.36 -5.85
C PHE A 259 -20.15 12.20 -5.92
N ALA A 260 -19.80 11.62 -4.78
CA ALA A 260 -18.83 10.52 -4.70
C ALA A 260 -19.27 9.31 -5.53
N SER A 261 -20.57 8.97 -5.52
CA SER A 261 -21.13 7.89 -6.32
C SER A 261 -21.18 8.21 -7.82
N GLU A 262 -21.67 9.39 -8.19
CA GLU A 262 -21.87 9.83 -9.58
C GLU A 262 -20.53 10.00 -10.32
N TYR A 263 -19.54 10.58 -9.65
CA TYR A 263 -18.20 10.83 -10.21
C TYR A 263 -17.18 9.73 -9.89
N LYS A 264 -17.62 8.62 -9.25
CA LYS A 264 -16.76 7.50 -8.83
C LYS A 264 -15.53 7.95 -8.01
N VAL A 265 -15.69 9.02 -7.23
CA VAL A 265 -14.66 9.54 -6.33
C VAL A 265 -14.80 8.84 -4.98
N ASN A 266 -13.67 8.41 -4.41
CA ASN A 266 -13.67 7.82 -3.07
C ASN A 266 -14.26 8.81 -2.04
N GLN A 267 -15.19 8.34 -1.18
CA GLN A 267 -15.89 9.19 -0.20
C GLN A 267 -14.96 9.90 0.78
N TYR A 268 -13.86 9.26 1.20
CA TYR A 268 -12.87 9.87 2.07
C TYR A 268 -12.18 11.05 1.37
N ARG A 269 -11.79 10.87 0.10
CA ARG A 269 -11.19 11.93 -0.72
C ARG A 269 -12.18 13.09 -0.94
N ALA A 270 -13.45 12.79 -1.22
CA ALA A 270 -14.47 13.83 -1.36
C ALA A 270 -14.63 14.65 -0.07
N LYS A 271 -14.64 14.01 1.10
CA LYS A 271 -14.72 14.67 2.41
C LYS A 271 -13.50 15.56 2.70
N LYS A 272 -12.31 15.08 2.34
CA LYS A 272 -11.05 15.81 2.44
C LYS A 272 -11.05 17.09 1.60
N ILE A 273 -11.45 16.98 0.33
CA ILE A 273 -11.61 18.13 -0.56
C ILE A 273 -12.74 19.07 -0.09
N GLN A 274 -13.81 18.56 0.50
CA GLN A 274 -14.83 19.42 1.10
C GLN A 274 -14.27 20.27 2.25
N ASN A 275 -13.43 19.69 3.11
CA ASN A 275 -12.74 20.42 4.18
C ASN A 275 -11.80 21.50 3.61
N LEU A 276 -11.10 21.21 2.51
CA LEU A 276 -10.29 22.19 1.77
C LEU A 276 -11.14 23.41 1.33
N ILE A 277 -12.34 23.18 0.80
CA ILE A 277 -13.27 24.24 0.39
C ILE A 277 -13.67 25.09 1.60
N TYR A 278 -14.02 24.45 2.74
CA TYR A 278 -14.39 25.17 3.95
C TYR A 278 -13.26 26.04 4.51
N LYS A 279 -12.01 25.57 4.40
CA LYS A 279 -10.84 26.26 4.97
C LYS A 279 -10.30 27.38 4.09
N LEU A 280 -10.26 27.18 2.77
CA LEU A 280 -9.68 28.15 1.82
C LEU A 280 -10.73 29.08 1.21
N GLY A 281 -11.98 28.64 1.12
CA GLY A 281 -13.04 29.34 0.40
C GLY A 281 -12.93 29.19 -1.11
N ILE A 282 -14.08 29.07 -1.78
CA ILE A 282 -14.13 28.77 -3.21
C ILE A 282 -13.47 29.83 -4.09
N LYS A 283 -13.61 31.12 -3.76
CA LYS A 283 -13.01 32.22 -4.55
C LYS A 283 -11.48 32.13 -4.56
N LYS A 284 -10.88 31.82 -3.41
CA LYS A 284 -9.42 31.62 -3.29
C LYS A 284 -9.00 30.42 -4.14
N ILE A 285 -9.73 29.30 -4.04
CA ILE A 285 -9.46 28.09 -4.84
C ILE A 285 -9.51 28.40 -6.35
N GLN A 286 -10.52 29.11 -6.82
CA GLN A 286 -10.64 29.51 -8.23
C GLN A 286 -9.47 30.39 -8.69
N SER A 287 -9.05 31.35 -7.86
CA SER A 287 -7.86 32.17 -8.17
C SER A 287 -6.57 31.34 -8.20
N MET A 288 -6.43 30.34 -7.33
CA MET A 288 -5.30 29.40 -7.34
C MET A 288 -5.28 28.55 -8.61
N ILE A 289 -6.43 28.06 -9.09
CA ILE A 289 -6.53 27.30 -10.36
C ILE A 289 -6.00 28.14 -11.53
N ILE A 290 -6.46 29.40 -11.64
CA ILE A 290 -6.03 30.30 -12.71
C ILE A 290 -4.52 30.58 -12.61
N ARG A 291 -4.01 30.84 -11.40
CA ARG A 291 -2.58 31.10 -11.21
C ARG A 291 -1.72 29.87 -11.53
N LEU A 292 -2.15 28.67 -11.15
CA LEU A 292 -1.45 27.42 -11.48
C LEU A 292 -1.45 27.14 -12.99
N ALA A 293 -2.55 27.42 -13.68
CA ALA A 293 -2.61 27.29 -15.14
C ALA A 293 -1.63 28.25 -15.84
N ASN A 294 -1.56 29.50 -15.38
CA ASN A 294 -0.58 30.47 -15.90
C ASN A 294 0.85 30.05 -15.58
N LEU A 295 1.10 29.58 -14.35
CA LEU A 295 2.42 29.10 -13.94
C LEU A 295 2.88 27.90 -14.79
N ASP A 296 2.01 26.91 -15.01
CA ASP A 296 2.32 25.75 -15.86
C ASP A 296 2.69 26.19 -17.29
N LYS A 297 1.98 27.18 -17.84
CA LYS A 297 2.31 27.78 -19.13
C LYS A 297 3.66 28.52 -19.09
N GLU A 298 3.89 29.40 -18.12
CA GLU A 298 5.14 30.15 -17.97
C GLU A 298 6.36 29.22 -17.85
N ILE A 299 6.21 28.09 -17.16
CA ILE A 299 7.27 27.07 -17.02
C ILE A 299 7.53 26.38 -18.37
N LYS A 300 6.48 25.95 -19.08
CA LYS A 300 6.60 25.27 -20.38
C LYS A 300 7.16 26.18 -21.47
N ASP A 301 6.84 27.47 -21.41
CA ASP A 301 7.37 28.49 -22.31
C ASP A 301 8.81 28.91 -21.94
N GLY A 302 9.38 28.37 -20.85
CA GLY A 302 10.75 28.68 -20.40
C GLY A 302 10.91 30.09 -19.80
N LEU A 303 9.81 30.75 -19.44
CA LEU A 303 9.80 32.12 -18.93
C LEU A 303 10.15 32.20 -17.43
N ILE A 304 9.96 31.11 -16.70
CA ILE A 304 10.23 31.05 -15.26
C ILE A 304 10.79 29.69 -14.86
N ASP A 305 11.71 29.69 -13.91
CA ASP A 305 12.15 28.48 -13.22
C ASP A 305 10.98 27.85 -12.46
N ALA A 306 10.81 26.54 -12.61
CA ALA A 306 9.67 25.82 -12.05
C ALA A 306 9.63 25.92 -10.52
N GLN A 307 10.78 25.73 -9.87
CA GLN A 307 10.87 25.77 -8.41
C GLN A 307 10.52 27.17 -7.90
N LEU A 308 11.18 28.20 -8.43
CA LEU A 308 10.98 29.59 -8.01
C LEU A 308 9.55 30.07 -8.30
N GLY A 309 8.98 29.69 -9.44
CA GLY A 309 7.60 30.01 -9.80
C GLY A 309 6.59 29.36 -8.85
N PHE A 310 6.83 28.11 -8.46
CA PHE A 310 5.97 27.40 -7.51
C PHE A 310 6.11 27.90 -6.07
N GLU A 311 7.33 28.22 -5.62
CA GLU A 311 7.54 28.82 -4.30
C GLU A 311 6.85 30.18 -4.18
N LYS A 312 6.92 31.02 -5.21
CA LYS A 312 6.15 32.28 -5.29
C LYS A 312 4.65 32.05 -5.22
N PHE A 313 4.14 31.00 -5.88
CA PHE A 313 2.73 30.63 -5.78
C PHE A 313 2.34 30.31 -4.33
N LEU A 314 3.13 29.49 -3.62
CA LEU A 314 2.85 29.15 -2.22
C LEU A 314 2.86 30.38 -1.31
N ILE A 315 3.86 31.24 -1.45
CA ILE A 315 3.98 32.47 -0.67
C ILE A 315 2.75 33.38 -0.88
N ASN A 316 2.38 33.63 -2.15
CA ASN A 316 1.31 34.57 -2.48
C ASN A 316 -0.08 34.16 -1.98
N PHE A 317 -0.31 32.86 -1.76
CA PHE A 317 -1.62 32.37 -1.35
C PHE A 317 -1.70 31.98 0.13
N PHE A 318 -0.59 31.84 0.84
CA PHE A 318 -0.59 31.28 2.19
C PHE A 318 0.15 32.12 3.24
N ILE A 319 0.79 33.23 2.84
CA ILE A 319 1.34 34.28 3.72
C ILE A 319 0.49 35.54 3.58
#